data_AF-A0A9E2ZC00-F1
#
_entry.id   AF-A0A9E2ZC00-F1
#
_cell.length_a   1.000
_cell.length_b   1.000
_cell.length_c   1.000
_cell.angle_alpha   90.00
_cell.angle_beta   90.00
_cell.angle_gamma   90.00
#
_symmetry.space_group_name_H-M   'P 1'
#
loop_
_entity.id
_entity.type
_entity.pdbx_description
1 polymer ?
#
loop_
_entity_poly.entity_id
_entity_poly.type
_entity_poly.pdbx_seq_one_letter_code
_entity_poly.pdbx_strand_id
1 'polypeptide(L)' 'MRPRAPESDGRLGDALIDLYVEWREECSAVHAAYERWRQASRDDRAAAFLAYSAALDREERAGNVYAAMVRRLSRAAQAA' A
#
# COMPACT_ATOMS: atom_id res chain seq x y z
N MET A 1 13.58 33.27 4.64
CA MET A 1 13.17 31.91 5.06
C MET A 1 11.69 31.95 5.38
N ARG A 2 10.81 31.41 4.53
CA ARG A 2 9.36 31.34 4.86
C ARG A 2 9.16 30.24 5.92
N PRO A 3 8.37 30.46 6.98
CA PRO A 3 8.06 29.41 7.92
C PRO A 3 7.31 28.29 7.18
N ARG A 4 7.78 27.06 7.29
CA ARG A 4 7.01 25.88 6.87
C ARG A 4 5.83 25.78 7.84
N ALA A 5 4.62 26.04 7.36
CA ALA A 5 3.44 26.07 8.21
C ALA A 5 3.22 24.68 8.82
N PRO A 6 3.03 24.55 10.15
CA PRO A 6 2.84 23.26 10.82
C PRO A 6 1.64 22.47 10.28
N GLU A 7 0.64 23.15 9.71
CA GLU A 7 -0.51 22.56 9.03
C GLU A 7 -0.11 21.75 7.78
N SER A 8 0.95 22.17 7.08
CA SER A 8 1.49 21.44 5.92
C SER A 8 2.21 20.17 6.34
N ASP A 9 2.78 20.13 7.55
CA ASP A 9 3.51 18.97 8.06
C ASP A 9 2.53 17.93 8.61
N GLY A 10 1.46 18.38 9.28
CA GLY A 10 0.33 17.53 9.66
C GLY A 10 -0.33 16.86 8.45
N ARG A 11 -0.66 17.63 7.40
CA ARG A 11 -1.28 17.08 6.18
C ARG A 11 -0.39 16.05 5.47
N LEU A 12 0.93 16.20 5.52
CA LEU A 12 1.87 15.22 4.96
C LEU A 12 1.94 13.95 5.81
N GLY A 13 1.85 14.09 7.14
CA GLY A 13 1.74 12.97 8.06
C GLY A 13 0.46 12.17 7.83
N ASP A 14 -0.68 12.85 7.75
CA ASP A 14 -1.99 12.22 7.49
C ASP A 14 -1.97 11.46 6.15
N ALA A 15 -1.50 12.11 5.07
CA ALA A 15 -1.39 11.47 3.76
C ALA A 15 -0.42 10.26 3.76
N LEU A 16 0.62 10.28 4.59
CA LEU A 16 1.52 9.14 4.73
C LEU A 16 0.84 7.97 5.46
N ILE A 17 0.06 8.27 6.50
CA ILE A 17 -0.72 7.28 7.23
C ILE A 17 -1.79 6.67 6.32
N ASP A 18 -2.49 7.47 5.52
CA ASP A 18 -3.49 6.98 4.57
C ASP A 18 -2.87 5.98 3.57
N LEU A 19 -1.71 6.32 2.98
CA LEU A 19 -1.00 5.42 2.08
C LEU A 19 -0.48 4.14 2.77
N TYR A 20 -0.08 4.24 4.03
CA TYR A 20 0.30 3.08 4.83
C TYR A 20 -0.90 2.16 5.09
N VAL A 21 -2.04 2.74 5.46
CA VAL A 21 -3.29 2.00 5.69
C VAL A 21 -3.74 1.32 4.41
N GLU A 22 -3.77 2.03 3.28
CA GLU A 22 -4.13 1.50 1.97
C GLU A 22 -3.26 0.28 1.60
N TRP A 23 -1.94 0.38 1.74
CA TRP A 23 -1.04 -0.75 1.51
C TRP A 23 -1.33 -1.93 2.46
N ARG A 24 -1.58 -1.67 3.75
CA ARG A 24 -1.91 -2.73 4.72
C ARG A 24 -3.25 -3.41 4.45
N GLU A 25 -4.22 -2.69 3.93
CA GLU A 25 -5.49 -3.24 3.46
C GLU A 25 -5.29 -4.15 2.25
N GLU A 26 -4.45 -3.75 1.28
CA GLU A 26 -4.11 -4.62 0.15
C GLU A 26 -3.31 -5.86 0.58
N CYS A 27 -2.39 -5.76 1.56
CA CYS A 27 -1.76 -6.96 2.16
C CYS A 27 -2.80 -7.91 2.77
N SER A 28 -3.83 -7.36 3.43
CA SER A 28 -4.92 -8.15 4.02
C SER A 28 -5.78 -8.80 2.93
N ALA A 29 -6.02 -8.08 1.82
CA ALA A 29 -6.73 -8.61 0.66
C ALA A 29 -5.97 -9.75 -0.03
N VAL A 30 -4.64 -9.63 -0.17
CA VAL A 30 -3.76 -10.71 -0.64
C VAL A 30 -3.89 -11.95 0.24
N HIS A 31 -3.81 -11.79 1.56
CA HIS A 31 -3.97 -12.92 2.48
C HIS A 31 -5.34 -13.60 2.35
N ALA A 32 -6.41 -12.82 2.26
CA ALA A 32 -7.76 -13.35 2.06
C ALA A 32 -7.92 -14.07 0.71
N ALA A 33 -7.32 -13.54 -0.36
CA ALA A 33 -7.35 -14.16 -1.69
C ALA A 33 -6.53 -15.46 -1.73
N TYR A 34 -5.38 -15.49 -1.06
CA TYR A 34 -4.56 -16.69 -0.91
C TYR A 34 -5.33 -17.80 -0.19
N GLU A 35 -5.95 -17.49 0.96
CA GLU A 35 -6.74 -18.48 1.70
C GLU A 35 -7.90 -19.03 0.87
N ARG A 36 -8.58 -18.16 0.11
CA ARG A 36 -9.65 -18.59 -0.81
C ARG A 36 -9.12 -19.50 -1.91
N TRP A 37 -7.99 -19.17 -2.54
CA TRP A 37 -7.35 -20.02 -3.54
C TRP A 37 -6.90 -21.37 -2.96
N ARG A 38 -6.32 -21.37 -1.76
CA ARG A 38 -5.87 -22.56 -1.04
C ARG A 38 -7.02 -23.54 -0.77
N GLN A 39 -8.21 -23.01 -0.48
CA GLN A 39 -9.42 -23.79 -0.18
C GLN A 39 -10.29 -24.07 -1.42
N ALA A 40 -9.94 -23.51 -2.58
CA ALA A 40 -10.75 -23.64 -3.80
C ALA A 40 -10.81 -25.09 -4.31
N SER A 41 -12.00 -25.44 -4.81
CA SER A 41 -12.25 -26.67 -5.56
C SER A 41 -11.37 -26.73 -6.82
N ARG A 42 -11.26 -27.90 -7.47
CA ARG A 42 -10.47 -28.01 -8.71
C ARG A 42 -11.01 -27.10 -9.81
N ASP A 43 -12.32 -26.96 -9.91
CA ASP A 43 -12.99 -26.19 -10.97
C ASP A 43 -12.81 -24.68 -10.75
N ASP A 44 -12.77 -24.23 -9.49
CA ASP A 44 -12.61 -22.81 -9.15
C ASP A 44 -11.14 -22.38 -8.99
N ARG A 45 -10.20 -23.33 -8.91
CA ARG A 45 -8.80 -23.06 -8.54
C ARG A 45 -8.13 -22.07 -9.49
N ALA A 46 -8.41 -22.14 -10.79
CA ALA A 46 -7.82 -21.23 -11.78
C ALA A 46 -8.34 -19.79 -11.59
N ALA A 47 -9.66 -19.62 -11.41
CA ALA A 47 -10.25 -18.32 -11.16
C ALA A 47 -9.78 -17.71 -9.83
N ALA A 48 -9.70 -18.52 -8.77
CA ALA A 48 -9.19 -18.07 -7.48
C ALA A 48 -7.70 -17.70 -7.52
N PHE A 49 -6.90 -18.40 -8.34
CA PHE A 49 -5.50 -18.03 -8.57
C PHE A 49 -5.38 -16.67 -9.26
N LEU A 50 -6.17 -16.39 -10.29
CA LEU A 50 -6.19 -15.09 -10.97
C LEU A 50 -6.59 -13.96 -10.01
N ALA A 51 -7.59 -14.19 -9.14
CA ALA A 51 -7.99 -13.23 -8.12
C ALA A 51 -6.87 -12.96 -7.10
N TYR A 52 -6.11 -13.99 -6.72
CA TYR A 52 -4.93 -13.85 -5.87
C TYR A 52 -3.80 -13.07 -6.56
N SER A 53 -3.49 -13.38 -7.83
CA SER A 53 -2.51 -12.61 -8.61
C SER A 53 -2.90 -11.13 -8.75
N ALA A 54 -4.17 -10.84 -9.04
CA ALA A 54 -4.65 -9.46 -9.11
C ALA A 54 -4.63 -8.73 -7.75
N ALA A 55 -4.70 -9.45 -6.63
CA ALA A 55 -4.49 -8.86 -5.30
C ALA A 55 -3.01 -8.54 -5.07
N LEU A 56 -2.09 -9.40 -5.50
CA LEU A 56 -0.64 -9.13 -5.41
C LEU A 56 -0.25 -7.89 -6.23
N ASP A 57 -0.77 -7.75 -7.45
CA ASP A 57 -0.47 -6.59 -8.30
C ASP A 57 -0.92 -5.27 -7.64
N ARG A 58 -2.06 -5.28 -6.95
CA ARG A 58 -2.57 -4.11 -6.21
C ARG A 58 -1.74 -3.81 -4.97
N GLU A 59 -1.38 -4.83 -4.21
CA GLU A 59 -0.51 -4.71 -3.04
C GLU A 59 0.86 -4.15 -3.40
N GLU A 60 1.49 -4.66 -4.47
CA GLU A 60 2.75 -4.13 -4.98
C GLU A 60 2.63 -2.66 -5.40
N ARG A 61 1.54 -2.32 -6.10
CA ARG A 61 1.29 -0.93 -6.52
C ARG A 61 1.14 0.00 -5.33
N ALA A 62 0.34 -0.36 -4.33
CA ALA A 62 0.15 0.44 -3.12
C ALA A 62 1.46 0.58 -2.33
N GLY A 63 2.21 -0.51 -2.16
CA GLY A 63 3.52 -0.50 -1.51
C GLY A 63 4.53 0.41 -2.22
N ASN A 64 4.54 0.41 -3.54
CA ASN A 64 5.40 1.28 -4.35
C ASN A 64 5.05 2.77 -4.17
N VAL A 65 3.76 3.12 -4.10
CA VAL A 65 3.31 4.50 -3.84
C VAL A 65 3.72 4.95 -2.44
N TYR A 66 3.45 4.14 -1.41
CA TYR A 66 3.86 4.41 -0.04
C TYR A 66 5.39 4.60 0.07
N ALA A 67 6.17 3.67 -0.50
CA ALA A 67 7.63 3.75 -0.48
C ALA A 67 8.17 4.99 -1.21
N ALA A 68 7.55 5.42 -2.30
CA ALA A 68 7.92 6.64 -3.00
C ALA A 68 7.70 7.88 -2.13
N MET A 69 6.59 7.94 -1.39
CA MET A 69 6.29 9.03 -0.47
C MET A 69 7.28 9.07 0.70
N VAL A 70 7.55 7.92 1.34
CA VAL A 70 8.57 7.81 2.40
C VAL A 70 9.92 8.33 1.90
N ARG A 71 10.40 7.85 0.75
CA ARG A 71 11.68 8.31 0.16
C ARG A 71 11.71 9.82 -0.08
N ARG A 72 10.59 10.41 -0.52
CA ARG A 72 10.48 11.86 -0.74
C ARG A 72 10.59 12.63 0.58
N LEU A 73 9.90 12.20 1.61
CA LEU A 73 9.92 12.83 2.94
C LEU A 73 11.29 12.68 3.60
N SER A 74 11.91 11.50 3.53
CA SER A 74 13.26 11.28 4.07
C SER A 74 14.30 12.17 3.38
N ARG A 75 14.20 12.40 2.06
CA ARG A 75 15.09 13.34 1.36
C ARG A 75 14.85 14.79 1.79
N ALA A 76 13.59 15.19 1.96
CA ALA A 76 13.27 16.54 2.42
C ALA A 76 13.80 16.81 3.84
N ALA A 77 13.71 15.81 4.73
CA ALA A 77 14.25 15.91 6.09
C ALA A 77 15.79 15.97 6.14
N GLN A 78 16.50 15.35 5.18
CA GLN A 78 17.96 15.41 5.09
C GLN A 78 18.49 16.72 4.49
N ALA A 79 17.65 17.45 3.75
CA ALA A 79 18.00 18.71 3.10
C ALA A 79 17.59 19.96 3.90
N ALA A 80 16.95 19.77 5.06
CA ALA A 80 16.51 20.80 6.00
C ALA A 80 17.50 20.93 7.16
#